data_AF-A0A433K655-F1
#
_entry.id   AF-A0A433K655-F1
#
_cell.length_a   1.000
_cell.length_b   1.000
_cell.length_c   1.000
_cell.angle_alpha   90.00
_cell.angle_beta   90.00
_cell.angle_gamma   90.00
#
_symmetry.space_group_name_H-M   'P 1'
#
loop_
_entity.id
_entity.type
_entity.pdbx_description
1 polymer ?
#
loop_
_entity_poly.entity_id
_entity_poly.type
_entity_poly.pdbx_seq_one_letter_code
_entity_poly.pdbx_strand_id
1 'polypeptide(L)'
;MSNFVKNMEDYEKIMKDRTKMHRQSILELNLSYEELIDCTAQAAAAVDILNNTVQYLVAENTNLKAVVAREKLPIDDYDILKQNMIATFQTDSAYVSHVVNDVHKRKRTVNAQKGGMAKVNNDKDKKQEAKMAIKKHWEKWQEGLETYKNKSDFTRHMIKKYSSLEGEQVIPRWCREWENNLLNK
;
A
#
# COMPACT_ATOMS: atom_id res chain seq x y z
N MET A 1 30.04 -34.31 11.50
CA MET A 1 28.73 -33.92 10.93
C MET A 1 28.94 -33.37 9.54
N SER A 2 28.13 -33.77 8.57
CA SER A 2 28.19 -33.22 7.20
C SER A 2 27.83 -31.73 7.21
N ASN A 3 28.45 -30.93 6.33
CA ASN A 3 28.10 -29.52 6.11
C ASN A 3 26.59 -29.32 5.85
N PHE A 4 25.92 -30.33 5.30
CA PHE A 4 24.47 -30.33 5.09
C PHE A 4 23.67 -30.27 6.40
N VAL A 5 24.09 -31.03 7.42
CA VAL A 5 23.39 -31.08 8.72
C VAL A 5 23.48 -29.72 9.42
N LYS A 6 24.67 -29.11 9.39
CA LYS A 6 24.89 -27.78 9.96
C LYS A 6 24.07 -26.69 9.25
N ASN A 7 24.01 -26.74 7.91
CA ASN A 7 23.20 -25.80 7.13
C ASN A 7 21.69 -25.93 7.41
N MET A 8 21.19 -27.15 7.68
CA MET A 8 19.80 -27.37 8.05
C MET A 8 19.48 -26.81 9.45
N GLU A 9 20.36 -27.02 10.42
CA GLU A 9 20.22 -26.46 11.78
C GLU A 9 20.20 -24.91 11.75
N ASP A 10 21.08 -24.30 10.95
CA ASP A 10 21.13 -22.85 10.77
C ASP A 10 19.84 -22.32 10.10
N TYR A 11 19.32 -23.03 9.10
CA TYR A 11 18.05 -22.68 8.44
C TYR A 11 16.86 -22.75 9.40
N GLU A 12 16.74 -23.82 10.19
CA GLU A 12 15.67 -23.97 11.18
C GLU A 12 15.71 -22.85 12.23
N LYS A 13 16.91 -22.46 12.67
CA LYS A 13 17.10 -21.35 13.60
C LYS A 13 16.61 -20.03 13.00
N ILE A 14 17.02 -19.71 11.76
CA ILE A 14 16.58 -18.51 11.05
C ILE A 14 15.05 -18.48 10.92
N MET A 15 14.42 -19.60 10.59
CA MET A 15 12.96 -19.69 10.44
C MET A 15 12.23 -19.47 11.77
N LYS A 16 12.75 -20.01 12.89
CA LYS A 16 12.22 -19.76 14.24
C LYS A 16 12.33 -18.29 14.64
N ASP A 17 13.48 -17.67 14.41
CA ASP A 17 13.70 -16.26 14.75
C ASP A 17 12.81 -15.34 13.93
N ARG A 18 12.64 -15.64 12.63
CA ARG A 18 11.74 -14.89 11.74
C ARG A 18 10.28 -15.00 12.19
N THR A 19 9.83 -16.20 12.55
CA THR A 19 8.47 -16.43 13.07
C THR A 19 8.23 -15.65 14.35
N LYS A 20 9.22 -15.62 15.25
CA LYS A 20 9.17 -14.83 16.49
C LYS A 20 9.07 -13.33 16.21
N MET A 21 9.87 -12.80 15.29
CA MET A 21 9.80 -11.40 14.87
C MET A 21 8.46 -11.04 14.27
N HIS A 22 7.94 -11.85 13.34
CA HIS A 22 6.64 -11.59 12.71
C HIS A 22 5.51 -11.59 13.75
N ARG A 23 5.52 -12.53 14.71
CA ARG A 23 4.55 -12.56 15.81
C ARG A 23 4.62 -11.30 16.65
N GLN A 24 5.83 -10.84 16.98
CA GLN A 24 6.04 -9.62 17.76
C GLN A 24 5.53 -8.38 17.00
N SER A 25 5.84 -8.26 15.71
CA SER A 25 5.34 -7.17 14.86
C SER A 25 3.82 -7.15 14.75
N ILE A 26 3.18 -8.32 14.65
CA ILE A 26 1.70 -8.41 14.62
C ILE A 26 1.09 -7.91 15.93
N LEU A 27 1.70 -8.26 17.08
CA LEU A 27 1.24 -7.79 18.39
C LEU A 27 1.41 -6.28 18.57
N GLU A 28 2.44 -5.69 17.95
CA GLU A 28 2.71 -4.25 18.01
C GLU A 28 1.80 -3.41 17.11
N LEU A 29 1.20 -4.01 16.07
CA LEU A 29 0.33 -3.30 15.12
C LEU A 29 -1.06 -2.93 15.69
N ASN A 30 -1.42 -3.43 16.88
CA ASN A 30 -2.67 -3.12 17.59
C ASN A 30 -3.93 -3.19 16.69
N LEU A 31 -3.96 -4.18 15.78
CA LEU A 31 -5.02 -4.37 14.80
C LEU A 31 -6.31 -4.83 15.46
N SER A 32 -7.46 -4.41 14.91
CA SER A 32 -8.75 -4.96 15.31
C SER A 32 -8.86 -6.44 14.93
N TYR A 33 -9.75 -7.16 15.61
CA TYR A 33 -10.01 -8.56 15.30
C TYR A 33 -10.50 -8.76 13.86
N GLU A 34 -11.31 -7.85 13.33
CA GLU A 34 -11.76 -7.91 11.93
C GLU A 34 -10.60 -7.66 10.95
N GLU A 35 -9.68 -6.74 11.27
CA GLU A 35 -8.50 -6.47 10.44
C GLU A 35 -7.54 -7.66 10.38
N LEU A 36 -7.42 -8.41 11.49
CA LEU A 36 -6.66 -9.66 11.53
C LEU A 36 -7.31 -10.76 10.66
N ILE A 37 -8.64 -10.88 10.67
CA ILE A 37 -9.37 -11.83 9.80
C ILE A 37 -9.14 -11.50 8.32
N ASP A 38 -9.24 -10.22 7.94
CA ASP A 38 -8.99 -9.82 6.55
C ASP A 38 -7.54 -10.07 6.12
N CYS A 39 -6.57 -9.81 6.99
CA CYS A 39 -5.16 -10.07 6.70
C CYS A 39 -4.87 -11.58 6.58
N THR A 40 -5.49 -12.40 7.42
CA THR A 40 -5.32 -13.87 7.36
C THR A 40 -6.01 -14.46 6.14
N ALA A 41 -7.18 -13.97 5.74
CA ALA A 41 -7.84 -14.38 4.49
C ALA A 41 -7.02 -13.99 3.25
N GLN A 42 -6.43 -12.80 3.23
CA GLN A 42 -5.53 -12.35 2.15
C GLN A 42 -4.26 -13.19 2.10
N ALA A 43 -3.67 -13.50 3.26
CA ALA A 43 -2.50 -14.37 3.34
C ALA A 43 -2.81 -15.80 2.87
N ALA A 44 -3.96 -16.37 3.25
CA ALA A 44 -4.39 -17.69 2.81
C ALA A 44 -4.58 -17.74 1.29
N ALA A 45 -5.26 -16.76 0.70
CA ALA A 45 -5.42 -16.67 -0.75
C ALA A 45 -4.08 -16.55 -1.49
N ALA A 46 -3.13 -15.77 -0.95
CA ALA A 46 -1.79 -15.66 -1.52
C ALA A 46 -1.01 -16.99 -1.44
N VAL A 47 -1.12 -17.71 -0.32
CA VAL A 47 -0.52 -19.04 -0.14
C VAL A 47 -1.10 -20.05 -1.12
N ASP A 48 -2.42 -20.05 -1.35
CA ASP A 48 -3.06 -20.95 -2.31
C ASP A 48 -2.60 -20.69 -3.74
N ILE A 49 -2.50 -19.41 -4.15
CA ILE A 49 -1.97 -19.02 -5.46
C ILE A 49 -0.52 -19.50 -5.62
N LEU A 50 0.32 -19.29 -4.60
CA LEU A 50 1.71 -19.74 -4.62
C LEU A 50 1.80 -21.26 -4.70
N ASN A 51 1.01 -21.99 -3.91
CA ASN A 51 0.99 -23.46 -3.93
C ASN A 51 0.58 -24.01 -5.30
N ASN A 52 -0.50 -23.48 -5.89
CA ASN A 52 -0.95 -23.88 -7.22
C ASN A 52 0.12 -23.61 -8.28
N THR A 53 0.81 -22.47 -8.19
CA THR A 53 1.91 -22.11 -9.10
C THR A 53 3.09 -23.08 -8.95
N VAL A 54 3.48 -23.42 -7.72
CA VAL A 54 4.56 -24.40 -7.47
C VAL A 54 4.19 -25.78 -8.01
N GLN A 55 2.95 -26.24 -7.78
CA GLN A 55 2.49 -27.53 -8.29
C GLN A 55 2.50 -27.59 -9.81
N TYR A 56 2.05 -26.52 -10.48
CA TYR A 56 2.13 -26.39 -11.94
C TYR A 56 3.58 -26.48 -12.43
N LEU A 57 4.50 -25.73 -11.82
CA LEU A 57 5.91 -25.74 -12.20
C LEU A 57 6.59 -27.09 -11.97
N VAL A 58 6.20 -27.84 -10.92
CA VAL A 58 6.70 -29.19 -10.66
C VAL A 58 6.19 -30.18 -11.72
N ALA A 59 4.90 -30.11 -12.07
CA ALA A 59 4.32 -30.94 -13.11
C ALA A 59 5.00 -30.67 -14.46
N GLU A 60 5.19 -29.40 -14.81
CA GLU A 60 5.82 -29.02 -16.07
C GLU A 60 7.30 -29.44 -16.12
N ASN A 61 8.05 -29.25 -15.04
CA ASN A 61 9.42 -29.78 -14.95
C ASN A 61 9.48 -31.30 -15.11
N THR A 62 8.50 -32.03 -14.59
CA THR A 62 8.43 -33.48 -14.72
C THR A 62 8.15 -33.88 -16.17
N ASN A 63 7.23 -33.18 -16.84
CA ASN A 63 6.94 -33.38 -18.26
C ASN A 63 8.17 -33.10 -19.13
N LEU A 64 8.86 -31.98 -18.90
CA LEU A 64 10.06 -31.61 -19.65
C LEU A 64 11.19 -32.64 -19.47
N LYS A 65 11.42 -33.12 -18.25
CA LYS A 65 12.36 -34.22 -18.01
C LYS A 65 11.99 -35.48 -18.79
N ALA A 66 10.70 -35.81 -18.86
CA ALA A 66 10.23 -36.97 -19.63
C ALA A 66 10.34 -36.79 -21.15
N VAL A 67 10.23 -35.56 -21.66
CA VAL A 67 10.47 -35.24 -23.08
C VAL A 67 11.96 -35.34 -23.39
N VAL A 68 12.83 -34.71 -22.59
CA VAL A 68 14.29 -34.76 -22.75
C VAL A 68 14.81 -36.20 -22.72
N ALA A 69 14.31 -37.02 -21.79
CA ALA A 69 14.67 -38.43 -21.70
C ALA A 69 14.22 -39.25 -22.92
N ARG A 70 13.08 -38.92 -23.53
CA ARG A 70 12.56 -39.59 -24.73
C ARG A 70 13.32 -39.19 -26.00
N GLU A 71 13.61 -37.90 -26.16
CA GLU A 71 14.15 -37.37 -27.42
C GLU A 71 15.68 -37.39 -27.50
N LYS A 72 16.39 -37.75 -26.41
CA LYS A 72 17.87 -37.74 -26.33
C LYS A 72 18.46 -36.41 -26.80
N LEU A 73 17.82 -35.31 -26.41
CA LEU A 73 18.22 -33.97 -26.83
C LEU A 73 19.69 -33.69 -26.43
N PRO A 74 20.49 -33.07 -27.34
CA PRO A 74 21.83 -32.58 -27.02
C PRO A 74 21.79 -31.66 -25.79
N ILE A 75 22.85 -31.68 -24.99
CA ILE A 75 22.98 -30.89 -23.75
C ILE A 75 22.75 -29.39 -24.02
N ASP A 76 23.11 -28.91 -25.20
CA ASP A 76 22.97 -27.51 -25.62
C ASP A 76 21.50 -27.05 -25.72
N ASP A 77 20.58 -27.95 -26.08
CA ASP A 77 19.15 -27.66 -26.14
C ASP A 77 18.49 -27.62 -24.75
N TYR A 78 19.07 -28.33 -23.77
CA TYR A 78 18.60 -28.32 -22.38
C TYR A 78 18.85 -26.98 -21.69
N ASP A 79 19.99 -26.34 -21.98
CA ASP A 79 20.30 -25.01 -21.43
C ASP A 79 19.39 -23.93 -22.01
N ILE A 80 19.07 -24.00 -23.31
CA ILE A 80 18.10 -23.09 -23.93
C ILE A 80 16.71 -23.22 -23.28
N LEU A 81 16.26 -24.47 -23.06
CA LEU A 81 14.98 -24.75 -22.42
C LEU A 81 14.95 -24.19 -20.98
N LYS A 82 16.03 -24.39 -20.23
CA LYS A 82 16.16 -23.87 -18.86
C LYS A 82 16.16 -22.34 -18.81
N GLN A 83 16.84 -21.67 -19.75
CA GLN A 83 16.82 -20.21 -19.85
C GLN A 83 15.43 -19.68 -20.19
N ASN A 84 14.71 -20.32 -21.10
CA ASN A 84 13.33 -19.96 -21.44
C ASN A 84 12.37 -20.12 -20.26
N MET A 85 12.53 -21.19 -19.45
CA MET A 85 11.76 -21.38 -18.23
C MET A 85 12.05 -20.29 -17.18
N ILE A 86 13.32 -19.93 -16.99
CA ILE A 86 13.73 -18.85 -16.07
C ILE A 86 13.13 -17.51 -16.53
N ALA A 87 13.22 -17.20 -17.82
CA ALA A 87 12.66 -15.98 -18.39
C ALA A 87 11.13 -15.91 -18.23
N THR A 88 10.43 -17.03 -18.43
CA THR A 88 8.99 -17.13 -18.21
C THR A 88 8.64 -16.88 -16.75
N PHE A 89 9.33 -17.54 -15.81
CA PHE A 89 9.10 -17.34 -14.38
C PHE A 89 9.38 -15.90 -13.92
N GLN A 90 10.43 -15.27 -14.44
CA GLN A 90 10.74 -13.87 -14.16
C GLN A 90 9.64 -12.93 -14.68
N THR A 91 9.09 -13.22 -15.86
CA THR A 91 7.99 -12.45 -16.45
C THR A 91 6.72 -12.57 -15.60
N ASP A 92 6.35 -13.78 -15.19
CA ASP A 92 5.18 -14.02 -14.34
C ASP A 92 5.35 -13.38 -12.96
N SER A 93 6.55 -13.45 -12.37
CA SER A 93 6.86 -12.80 -11.09
C SER A 93 6.75 -11.27 -11.16
N ALA A 94 7.20 -10.66 -12.26
CA ALA A 94 7.05 -9.23 -12.49
C ALA A 94 5.56 -8.84 -12.63
N TYR A 95 4.77 -9.64 -13.35
CA TYR A 95 3.34 -9.45 -13.47
C TYR A 95 2.62 -9.53 -12.12
N VAL A 96 2.88 -10.58 -11.33
CA VAL A 96 2.30 -10.74 -9.98
C VAL A 96 2.69 -9.56 -9.08
N SER A 97 3.94 -9.12 -9.12
CA SER A 97 4.40 -7.95 -8.35
C SER A 97 3.65 -6.67 -8.73
N HIS A 98 3.40 -6.46 -10.03
CA HIS A 98 2.61 -5.33 -10.51
C HIS A 98 1.17 -5.39 -9.97
N VAL A 99 0.50 -6.54 -10.07
CA VAL A 99 -0.88 -6.73 -9.58
C VAL A 99 -0.96 -6.48 -8.07
N VAL A 100 -0.03 -7.01 -7.28
CA VAL A 100 0.03 -6.78 -5.82
C VAL A 100 0.21 -5.30 -5.50
N ASN A 101 1.09 -4.60 -6.20
CA ASN A 101 1.30 -3.17 -6.03
C ASN A 101 0.04 -2.35 -6.34
N ASP A 102 -0.69 -2.72 -7.39
CA ASP A 102 -1.97 -2.10 -7.74
C ASP A 102 -3.02 -2.31 -6.65
N VAL A 103 -3.13 -3.54 -6.12
CA VAL A 103 -4.05 -3.84 -5.01
C VAL A 103 -3.70 -3.01 -3.78
N HIS A 104 -2.42 -2.90 -3.41
CA HIS A 104 -1.97 -2.04 -2.31
C HIS A 104 -2.27 -0.55 -2.56
N LYS A 105 -2.09 -0.07 -3.80
CA LYS A 105 -2.44 1.30 -4.17
C LYS A 105 -3.94 1.56 -4.00
N ARG A 106 -4.80 0.66 -4.49
CA ARG A 106 -6.26 0.75 -4.32
C ARG A 106 -6.67 0.73 -2.84
N LYS A 107 -6.08 -0.16 -2.03
CA LYS A 107 -6.35 -0.24 -0.59
C LYS A 107 -6.00 1.07 0.13
N ARG A 108 -4.84 1.67 -0.18
CA ARG A 108 -4.47 2.99 0.36
C ARG A 108 -5.47 4.07 -0.01
N THR A 109 -5.96 4.11 -1.25
CA THR A 109 -6.98 5.06 -1.68
C THR A 109 -8.30 4.85 -0.93
N VAL A 110 -8.77 3.62 -0.80
CA VAL A 110 -10.01 3.30 -0.06
C VAL A 110 -9.88 3.68 1.41
N ASN A 111 -8.75 3.36 2.06
CA ASN A 111 -8.53 3.73 3.45
C ASN A 111 -8.46 5.25 3.65
N ALA A 112 -7.84 5.97 2.73
CA ALA A 112 -7.83 7.43 2.75
C ALA A 112 -9.24 8.02 2.62
N GLN A 113 -10.09 7.46 1.75
CA GLN A 113 -11.49 7.86 1.60
C GLN A 113 -12.29 7.57 2.87
N LYS A 114 -12.19 6.35 3.42
CA LYS A 114 -12.85 5.97 4.68
C LYS A 114 -12.42 6.87 5.83
N GLY A 115 -11.12 7.14 5.97
CA GLY A 115 -10.59 8.05 6.99
C GLY A 115 -11.10 9.48 6.81
N GLY A 116 -11.18 9.96 5.56
CA GLY A 116 -11.77 11.26 5.24
C GLY A 116 -13.25 11.34 5.63
N MET A 117 -14.05 10.33 5.26
CA MET A 117 -15.46 10.25 5.63
C MET A 117 -15.67 10.15 7.14
N ALA A 118 -14.89 9.32 7.83
CA ALA A 118 -14.96 9.20 9.28
C ALA A 118 -14.63 10.54 9.97
N LYS A 119 -13.65 11.28 9.45
CA LYS A 119 -13.32 12.62 9.96
C LYS A 119 -14.46 13.61 9.77
N VAL A 120 -15.22 13.52 8.67
CA VAL A 120 -16.41 14.36 8.43
C VAL A 120 -17.56 13.92 9.34
N ASN A 121 -17.83 12.63 9.44
CA ASN A 121 -18.95 12.10 10.23
C ASN A 121 -18.77 12.32 11.74
N ASN A 122 -17.53 12.26 12.24
CA ASN A 122 -17.20 12.46 13.65
C ASN A 122 -16.95 13.93 14.03
N ASP A 123 -17.13 14.85 13.10
CA ASP A 123 -16.89 16.28 13.32
C ASP A 123 -18.09 16.94 14.01
N LYS A 124 -18.17 16.74 15.33
CA LYS A 124 -19.23 17.31 16.18
C LYS A 124 -19.30 18.85 16.10
N ASP A 125 -18.17 19.50 15.83
CA ASP A 125 -18.04 20.96 15.80
C ASP A 125 -18.23 21.57 14.40
N LYS A 126 -18.51 20.74 13.39
CA LYS A 126 -18.64 21.15 11.97
C LYS A 126 -17.40 21.90 11.43
N LYS A 127 -16.21 21.63 11.97
CA LYS A 127 -14.93 22.24 11.56
C LYS A 127 -14.57 21.93 10.10
N GLN A 128 -14.89 20.75 9.58
CA GLN A 128 -14.69 20.35 8.19
C GLN A 128 -15.63 21.10 7.24
N GLU A 129 -16.89 21.29 7.64
CA GLU A 129 -17.85 22.10 6.88
C GLU A 129 -17.35 23.56 6.78
N ALA A 130 -16.92 24.12 7.90
CA ALA A 130 -16.30 25.45 7.94
C ALA A 130 -15.01 25.52 7.09
N LYS A 131 -14.12 24.51 7.17
CA LYS A 131 -12.89 24.44 6.33
C LYS A 131 -13.23 24.48 4.84
N MET A 132 -14.24 23.72 4.40
CA MET A 132 -14.68 23.72 2.99
C MET A 132 -15.26 25.07 2.57
N ALA A 133 -16.09 25.67 3.41
CA ALA A 133 -16.71 26.97 3.11
C ALA A 133 -15.66 28.10 3.06
N ILE A 134 -14.71 28.11 3.99
CA ILE A 134 -13.57 29.04 3.99
C ILE A 134 -12.69 28.85 2.76
N LYS A 135 -12.46 27.61 2.32
CA LYS A 135 -11.70 27.34 1.08
C LYS A 135 -12.34 28.01 -0.14
N LYS A 136 -13.67 28.00 -0.26
CA LYS A 136 -14.37 28.69 -1.35
C LYS A 136 -14.18 30.21 -1.30
N HIS A 137 -14.22 30.80 -0.11
CA HIS A 137 -13.91 32.23 0.07
C HIS A 137 -12.45 32.54 -0.26
N TRP A 138 -11.53 31.65 0.13
CA TRP A 138 -10.13 31.75 -0.22
C TRP A 138 -9.90 31.71 -1.73
N GLU A 139 -10.50 30.76 -2.44
CA GLU A 139 -10.43 30.64 -3.90
C GLU A 139 -10.95 31.90 -4.59
N LYS A 140 -12.13 32.39 -4.19
CA LYS A 140 -12.67 33.68 -4.69
C LYS A 140 -11.74 34.85 -4.43
N TRP A 141 -11.09 34.90 -3.27
CA TRP A 141 -10.11 35.95 -2.98
C TRP A 141 -8.88 35.83 -3.89
N GLN A 142 -8.34 34.63 -4.10
CA GLN A 142 -7.22 34.42 -5.02
C GLN A 142 -7.58 34.75 -6.48
N GLU A 143 -8.84 34.56 -6.87
CA GLU A 143 -9.39 34.96 -8.17
C GLU A 143 -9.69 36.46 -8.29
N GLY A 144 -9.53 37.24 -7.20
CA GLY A 144 -9.84 38.67 -7.17
C GLY A 144 -11.32 39.00 -7.07
N LEU A 145 -12.18 38.01 -6.83
CA LEU A 145 -13.64 38.18 -6.65
C LEU A 145 -14.02 38.69 -5.26
N GLU A 146 -13.17 38.46 -4.26
CA GLU A 146 -13.29 39.05 -2.92
C GLU A 146 -12.06 39.90 -2.63
N THR A 147 -12.26 41.07 -2.02
CA THR A 147 -11.18 41.99 -1.72
C THR A 147 -10.76 41.87 -0.26
N TYR A 148 -9.63 41.22 0.01
CA TYR A 148 -8.94 41.28 1.31
C TYR A 148 -7.54 41.83 1.13
N LYS A 149 -7.10 42.67 2.07
CA LYS A 149 -5.78 43.31 2.00
C LYS A 149 -4.64 42.31 2.22
N ASN A 150 -4.84 41.35 3.11
CA ASN A 150 -3.84 40.34 3.47
C ASN A 150 -4.51 39.15 4.19
N LYS A 151 -3.72 38.10 4.46
CA LYS A 151 -4.22 36.86 5.10
C LYS A 151 -4.80 37.11 6.49
N SER A 152 -4.29 38.10 7.22
CA SER A 152 -4.78 38.45 8.56
C SER A 152 -6.18 39.05 8.48
N ASP A 153 -6.44 39.90 7.49
CA ASP A 153 -7.75 40.50 7.22
C ASP A 153 -8.78 39.43 6.84
N PHE A 154 -8.40 38.54 5.90
CA PHE A 154 -9.20 37.36 5.55
C PHE A 154 -9.50 36.48 6.78
N THR A 155 -8.49 36.19 7.60
CA THR A 155 -8.61 35.35 8.79
C THR A 155 -9.59 35.95 9.79
N ARG A 156 -9.48 37.25 10.10
CA ARG A 156 -10.41 37.95 11.00
C ARG A 156 -11.83 37.90 10.48
N HIS A 157 -12.04 38.12 9.17
CA HIS A 157 -13.37 38.05 8.58
C HIS A 157 -13.96 36.63 8.68
N MET A 158 -13.18 35.61 8.37
CA MET A 158 -13.63 34.21 8.42
C MET A 158 -13.89 33.72 9.86
N ILE A 159 -13.08 34.12 10.85
CA ILE A 159 -13.34 33.79 12.27
C ILE A 159 -14.66 34.41 12.73
N LYS A 160 -14.91 35.68 12.37
CA LYS A 160 -16.18 36.35 12.68
C LYS A 160 -17.38 35.63 12.03
N LYS A 161 -17.20 35.09 10.83
CA LYS A 161 -18.24 34.38 10.08
C LYS A 161 -18.47 32.94 10.56
N TYR A 162 -17.42 32.25 10.98
CA TYR A 162 -17.43 30.86 11.40
C TYR A 162 -16.98 30.75 12.86
N SER A 163 -17.87 31.10 13.78
CA SER A 163 -17.60 31.16 15.22
C SER A 163 -17.23 29.82 15.88
N SER A 164 -17.44 28.69 15.19
CA SER A 164 -17.02 27.36 15.66
C SER A 164 -15.50 27.12 15.58
N LEU A 165 -14.75 28.07 15.00
CA LEU A 165 -13.29 28.00 14.90
C LEU A 165 -12.63 28.77 16.05
N GLU A 166 -12.32 28.07 17.14
CA GLU A 166 -11.75 28.66 18.36
C GLU A 166 -10.29 29.12 18.23
N GLY A 167 -9.58 28.73 17.16
CA GLY A 167 -8.16 29.04 17.00
C GLY A 167 -7.90 30.03 15.88
N GLU A 168 -7.41 31.24 16.22
CA GLU A 168 -6.99 32.23 15.21
C GLU A 168 -5.89 31.72 14.27
N GLN A 169 -5.12 30.73 14.72
CA GLN A 169 -4.05 30.08 13.95
C GLN A 169 -4.53 29.01 12.96
N VAL A 170 -5.78 28.58 13.06
CA VAL A 170 -6.32 27.48 12.23
C VAL A 170 -6.44 27.90 10.78
N ILE A 171 -6.99 29.09 10.52
CA ILE A 171 -7.20 29.59 9.16
C ILE A 171 -5.87 29.90 8.45
N PRO A 172 -4.92 30.65 9.05
CA PRO A 172 -3.60 30.87 8.45
C PRO A 172 -2.86 29.58 8.10
N ARG A 173 -3.00 28.54 8.92
CA ARG A 173 -2.40 27.23 8.65
C ARG A 173 -3.02 26.59 7.40
N TRP A 174 -4.34 26.65 7.24
CA TRP A 174 -5.01 26.13 6.04
C TRP A 174 -4.63 26.93 4.78
N CYS A 175 -4.52 28.25 4.88
CA CYS A 175 -4.06 29.09 3.77
C CYS A 175 -2.68 28.65 3.27
N ARG A 176 -1.72 28.41 4.18
CA ARG A 176 -0.38 27.89 3.83
C ARG A 176 -0.46 26.50 3.17
N GLU A 177 -1.30 25.61 3.70
CA GLU A 177 -1.52 24.27 3.14
C GLU A 177 -2.04 24.35 1.69
N TRP A 178 -2.99 25.25 1.41
CA TRP A 178 -3.57 25.42 0.08
C TRP A 178 -2.60 26.06 -0.91
N GLU A 179 -1.80 27.04 -0.48
CA GLU A 179 -0.75 27.63 -1.32
C GLU A 179 0.31 26.61 -1.73
N ASN A 180 0.78 25.80 -0.78
CA ASN A 180 1.75 24.75 -1.06
C ASN A 180 1.20 23.72 -2.06
N ASN A 181 -0.10 23.41 -1.98
CA ASN A 181 -0.75 22.50 -2.93
C ASN A 181 -0.95 23.10 -4.33
N LEU A 182 -0.98 24.43 -4.46
CA LEU A 182 -1.02 25.11 -5.76
C LEU A 182 0.37 25.16 -6.40
N LEU A 183 1.43 25.29 -5.61
CA LEU A 183 2.82 25.35 -6.08
C LEU A 183 3.38 23.98 -6.51
N ASN A 184 2.82 22.89 -6.00
CA ASN A 184 3.26 21.52 -6.30
C ASN A 184 2.43 20.83 -7.41
N LYS A 185 1.64 21.60 -8.17
CA LYS A 185 0.92 21.14 -9.36
C LYS A 185 1.64 21.58 -10.63
#